data_AF-A0A7X9CC18-F1
#
_entry.id   AF-A0A7X9CC18-F1
#
_cell.length_a   1.000
_cell.length_b   1.000
_cell.length_c   1.000
_cell.angle_alpha   90.00
_cell.angle_beta   90.00
_cell.angle_gamma   90.00
#
_symmetry.space_group_name_H-M   'P 1'
#
loop_
_entity.id
_entity.type
_entity.pdbx_description
1 polymer ?
#
loop_
_entity_poly.entity_id
_entity_poly.type
_entity_poly.pdbx_seq_one_letter_code
_entity_poly.pdbx_strand_id
1 'polypeptide(L)'
;MRSEHTIQQAGQVQDGPLRLGVFRTLENDRGPYAVLRLAVGAAEVRELTMRPGDASRIDGAGTLTLLAAVPSTLERRGSVRVALERMVPEADVRSGARA
;
A
#
# COMPACT_ATOMS: atom_id res chain seq x y z
N MET A 1 -0.16 -8.49 -11.40
CA MET A 1 -1.63 -8.45 -11.17
C MET A 1 -1.94 -7.18 -10.39
N ARG A 2 -2.94 -6.40 -10.82
CA ARG A 2 -3.35 -5.15 -10.16
C ARG A 2 -4.62 -5.37 -9.34
N SER A 3 -4.64 -4.82 -8.13
CA SER A 3 -5.80 -4.75 -7.24
C SER A 3 -5.97 -3.33 -6.72
N GLU A 4 -7.19 -2.96 -6.33
CA GLU A 4 -7.49 -1.66 -5.75
C GLU A 4 -8.29 -1.81 -4.46
N HIS A 5 -7.97 -0.98 -3.48
CA HIS A 5 -8.56 -1.06 -2.15
C HIS A 5 -8.94 0.33 -1.65
N THR A 6 -10.11 0.42 -1.02
CA THR A 6 -10.51 1.59 -0.23
C THR A 6 -10.42 1.24 1.24
N ILE A 7 -9.65 2.00 2.00
CA ILE A 7 -9.34 1.69 3.40
C ILE A 7 -9.61 2.95 4.24
N GLN A 8 -10.42 2.81 5.29
CA GLN A 8 -10.66 3.90 6.24
C GLN A 8 -9.48 4.05 7.21
N GLN A 9 -9.31 5.23 7.81
CA GLN A 9 -8.31 5.45 8.85
C GLN A 9 -8.51 4.49 10.03
N ALA A 10 -7.40 3.95 10.53
CA ALA A 10 -7.30 2.83 11.47
C ALA A 10 -7.80 1.48 10.93
N GLY A 11 -8.18 1.42 9.64
CA GLY A 11 -8.42 0.19 8.91
C GLY A 11 -7.13 -0.37 8.29
N GLN A 12 -7.23 -1.61 7.83
CA GLN A 12 -6.14 -2.31 7.14
C GLN A 12 -6.67 -3.24 6.06
N VAL A 13 -5.81 -3.57 5.11
CA VAL A 13 -6.02 -4.62 4.12
C VAL A 13 -4.80 -5.52 4.05
N GLN A 14 -5.02 -6.77 3.64
CA GLN A 14 -3.96 -7.71 3.29
C GLN A 14 -4.11 -8.10 1.82
N ASP A 15 -3.04 -7.95 1.04
CA ASP A 15 -2.98 -8.34 -0.37
C ASP A 15 -1.69 -9.12 -0.63
N GLY A 16 -1.84 -10.43 -0.80
CA GLY A 16 -0.70 -11.34 -0.87
C GLY A 16 0.17 -11.22 0.39
N PRO A 17 1.49 -10.99 0.26
CA PRO A 17 2.39 -10.87 1.40
C PRO A 17 2.33 -9.50 2.09
N LEU A 18 1.68 -8.50 1.48
CA LEU A 18 1.63 -7.14 2.00
C LEU A 18 0.43 -6.96 2.95
N ARG A 19 0.71 -6.48 4.15
CA ARG A 19 -0.29 -5.88 5.05
C ARG A 19 -0.13 -4.38 5.02
N LEU A 20 -1.22 -3.68 4.72
CA LEU A 20 -1.27 -2.22 4.59
C LEU A 20 -2.32 -1.65 5.52
N GLY A 21 -1.91 -0.82 6.48
CA GLY A 21 -2.77 -0.09 7.39
C GLY A 21 -2.76 1.41 7.12
N VAL A 22 -3.89 2.08 7.37
CA VAL A 22 -3.99 3.55 7.27
C VAL A 22 -3.82 4.14 8.67
N PHE A 23 -2.65 4.70 8.95
CA PHE A 23 -2.38 5.29 10.27
C PHE A 23 -3.01 6.67 10.39
N ARG A 24 -2.75 7.55 9.42
CA ARG A 24 -3.32 8.92 9.40
C ARG A 24 -3.70 9.34 7.99
N THR A 25 -4.76 10.11 7.87
CA THR A 25 -5.16 10.84 6.65
C THR A 25 -5.27 12.32 6.99
N LEU A 26 -4.42 13.13 6.37
CA LEU A 26 -4.12 14.50 6.77
C LEU A 26 -4.19 15.44 5.56
N GLU A 27 -4.14 16.74 5.82
CA GLU A 27 -4.11 17.78 4.79
C GLU A 27 -3.14 18.89 5.20
N ASN A 28 -2.46 19.47 4.21
CA ASN A 28 -1.68 20.69 4.37
C ASN A 28 -1.76 21.54 3.09
N ASP A 29 -0.96 22.60 2.98
CA ASP A 29 -0.99 23.54 1.85
C ASP A 29 -0.76 22.89 0.47
N ARG A 30 -0.24 21.65 0.43
CA ARG A 30 -0.04 20.87 -0.80
C ARG A 30 -1.16 19.87 -1.06
N GLY A 31 -2.28 20.00 -0.33
CA GLY A 31 -3.42 19.11 -0.40
C GLY A 31 -3.30 17.86 0.49
N PRO A 32 -4.20 16.88 0.28
CA PRO A 32 -4.34 15.72 1.14
C PRO A 32 -3.15 14.76 1.01
N TYR A 33 -2.86 14.05 2.10
CA TYR A 33 -1.82 13.03 2.17
C TYR A 33 -2.15 11.98 3.24
N ALA A 34 -1.48 10.83 3.19
CA ALA A 34 -1.68 9.75 4.14
C ALA A 34 -0.34 9.25 4.69
N VAL A 35 -0.38 8.80 5.95
CA VAL A 35 0.68 7.99 6.56
C VAL A 35 0.17 6.56 6.62
N LEU A 36 0.84 5.68 5.90
CA LEU A 36 0.53 4.28 5.74
C LEU A 36 1.52 3.44 6.55
N ARG A 37 1.04 2.35 7.14
CA ARG A 37 1.88 1.34 7.81
C ARG A 37 1.92 0.08 6.97
N LEU A 38 3.11 -0.38 6.63
CA LEU A 38 3.32 -1.51 5.75
C LEU A 38 4.12 -2.59 6.47
N ALA A 39 3.75 -3.84 6.26
CA ALA A 39 4.56 -5.01 6.61
C ALA A 39 4.47 -6.03 5.49
N VAL A 40 5.59 -6.68 5.18
CA VAL A 40 5.67 -7.77 4.19
C VAL A 40 6.02 -9.06 4.91
N GLY A 41 5.10 -10.03 4.92
CA GLY A 41 5.26 -11.28 5.67
C GLY A 41 5.44 -11.03 7.18
N ALA A 42 6.51 -11.60 7.75
CA ALA A 42 6.90 -11.41 9.16
C ALA A 42 7.86 -10.23 9.40
N ALA A 43 8.09 -9.38 8.38
CA ALA A 43 9.00 -8.25 8.49
C ALA A 43 8.48 -7.15 9.42
N GLU A 44 9.39 -6.29 9.86
CA GLU A 44 9.09 -5.10 10.65
C GLU A 44 8.11 -4.16 9.94
N VAL A 45 7.27 -3.50 10.74
CA VAL A 45 6.33 -2.48 10.25
C VAL A 45 7.10 -1.20 9.91
N ARG A 46 6.90 -0.69 8.69
CA ARG A 46 7.46 0.58 8.23
C ARG A 46 6.36 1.60 7.98
N GLU A 47 6.66 2.88 8.20
CA GLU A 47 5.75 3.97 7.85
C GLU A 47 6.15 4.61 6.52
N LEU A 48 5.15 4.89 5.69
CA LEU A 48 5.31 5.57 4.41
C LEU A 48 4.34 6.74 4.34
N THR A 49 4.87 7.92 4.05
CA THR A 49 4.04 9.10 3.77
C THR A 49 3.84 9.22 2.27
N MET A 50 2.58 9.29 1.82
CA MET A 50 2.23 9.36 0.40
C MET A 50 1.17 10.44 0.15
N ARG A 51 1.20 11.01 -1.06
CA ARG A 51 0.17 11.88 -1.64
C ARG A 51 -0.54 11.18 -2.80
N PRO A 52 -1.78 11.59 -3.14
CA PRO A 52 -2.42 11.11 -4.35
C PRO A 52 -1.52 11.31 -5.58
N GLY A 53 -1.32 10.24 -6.35
CA GLY A 53 -0.39 10.17 -7.48
C GLY A 53 0.98 9.58 -7.15
N ASP A 54 1.38 9.52 -5.88
CA ASP A 54 2.65 8.91 -5.48
C ASP A 54 2.62 7.40 -5.71
N ALA A 55 3.74 6.87 -6.18
CA ALA A 55 4.01 5.44 -6.29
C ALA A 55 5.27 5.09 -5.50
N SER A 56 5.22 3.98 -4.75
CA SER A 56 6.32 3.47 -3.96
C SER A 56 6.55 1.99 -4.26
N ARG A 57 7.79 1.63 -4.56
CA ARG A 57 8.19 0.23 -4.74
C ARG A 57 8.41 -0.39 -3.35
N ILE A 58 7.69 -1.49 -3.09
CA ILE A 58 7.76 -2.26 -1.87
C ILE A 58 8.42 -3.60 -2.18
N ASP A 59 9.63 -3.79 -1.66
CA ASP A 59 10.41 -5.00 -1.88
C ASP A 59 9.63 -6.23 -1.41
N GLY A 60 9.55 -7.24 -2.28
CA GLY A 60 8.80 -8.47 -2.04
C GLY A 60 7.27 -8.37 -2.18
N ALA A 61 6.70 -7.20 -2.49
CA ALA A 61 5.26 -7.03 -2.64
C ALA A 61 4.83 -6.40 -3.98
N GLY A 62 5.65 -5.52 -4.58
CA GLY A 62 5.34 -4.84 -5.84
C GLY A 62 5.28 -3.32 -5.68
N THR A 63 4.44 -2.66 -6.47
CA THR A 63 4.29 -1.19 -6.44
C THR A 63 2.98 -0.80 -5.77
N LEU A 64 3.05 0.06 -4.76
CA LEU A 64 1.89 0.70 -4.13
C LEU A 64 1.72 2.11 -4.70
N THR A 65 0.53 2.42 -5.19
CA THR A 65 0.17 3.76 -5.64
C THR A 65 -0.97 4.30 -4.79
N LEU A 66 -0.84 5.51 -4.26
CA LEU A 66 -1.94 6.20 -3.59
C LEU A 66 -2.77 6.92 -4.65
N LEU A 67 -4.00 6.45 -4.91
CA LEU A 67 -4.88 7.03 -5.92
C LEU A 67 -5.65 8.23 -5.40
N ALA A 68 -6.11 8.16 -4.15
CA ALA A 68 -6.84 9.24 -3.50
C ALA A 68 -6.67 9.18 -1.99
N ALA A 69 -6.77 10.33 -1.33
CA ALA A 69 -6.80 10.45 0.12
C ALA A 69 -7.89 11.45 0.53
N VAL A 70 -8.74 11.05 1.46
CA VAL A 70 -9.73 11.89 2.12
C VAL A 70 -9.25 12.13 3.55
N PRO A 71 -8.89 13.37 3.92
CA PRO A 71 -8.46 13.69 5.27
C PRO A 71 -9.52 13.38 6.33
N SER A 72 -9.07 12.99 7.51
CA SER A 72 -9.96 12.84 8.67
C SER A 72 -10.39 14.22 9.17
N THR A 73 -11.63 14.33 9.64
CA THR A 73 -12.12 15.51 10.37
C THR A 73 -12.67 15.06 11.74
N LEU A 74 -13.23 15.99 12.51
CA LEU A 74 -13.87 15.65 13.78
C LEU A 74 -15.14 14.81 13.58
N GLU A 75 -15.81 14.98 12.43
CA GLU A 75 -17.11 14.39 12.10
C GLU A 75 -17.00 13.12 11.27
N ARG A 76 -15.89 12.94 10.53
CA ARG A 76 -15.69 11.77 9.65
C ARG A 76 -14.29 11.19 9.76
N ARG A 77 -14.23 9.85 9.75
CA ARG A 77 -12.97 9.15 9.50
C ARG A 77 -12.55 9.38 8.05
N GLY A 78 -11.29 9.73 7.86
CA GLY A 78 -10.70 9.78 6.55
C GLY A 78 -10.49 8.39 5.95
N SER A 79 -10.11 8.36 4.68
CA SER A 79 -9.91 7.13 3.93
C SER A 79 -8.88 7.34 2.84
N VAL A 80 -8.36 6.24 2.31
CA VAL A 80 -7.51 6.22 1.13
C VAL A 80 -8.04 5.25 0.10
N ARG A 81 -7.79 5.54 -1.18
CA ARG A 81 -7.88 4.55 -2.25
C ARG A 81 -6.48 4.28 -2.75
N VAL A 82 -6.09 3.01 -2.79
CA VAL A 82 -4.76 2.57 -3.22
C VAL A 82 -4.86 1.55 -4.35
N ALA A 83 -3.87 1.54 -5.22
CA ALA A 83 -3.64 0.46 -6.17
C ALA A 83 -2.37 -0.31 -5.79
N LEU A 84 -2.43 -1.63 -5.85
CA LEU A 84 -1.31 -2.53 -5.65
C LEU A 84 -1.03 -3.28 -6.94
N GLU A 85 0.16 -3.08 -7.50
CA GLU A 85 0.62 -3.77 -8.69
C GLU A 85 1.70 -4.78 -8.29
N ARG A 86 1.29 -6.05 -8.16
CA ARG A 86 2.20 -7.12 -7.76
C ARG A 86 3.13 -7.49 -8.91
N MET A 87 4.43 -7.53 -8.62
CA MET A 87 5.39 -8.24 -9.46
C MET A 87 5.01 -9.73 -9.41
N VAL A 88 4.73 -10.31 -10.58
CA VAL A 88 4.63 -11.76 -10.67
C VAL A 88 6.03 -12.27 -10.33
N PRO A 89 6.22 -13.17 -9.35
CA PRO A 89 7.52 -13.81 -9.21
C PRO A 89 7.83 -14.44 -10.57
N GLU A 90 8.98 -14.13 -11.17
CA GLU A 90 9.52 -14.95 -12.24
C GLU A 90 9.55 -16.37 -11.70
N ALA A 91 8.56 -17.17 -12.06
CA ALA A 91 8.54 -18.57 -11.71
C ALA A 91 9.85 -19.14 -12.21
N ASP A 92 10.59 -19.85 -11.36
CA ASP A 92 11.84 -20.55 -11.67
C ASP A 92 11.80 -21.20 -13.06
N VAL A 93 12.20 -20.46 -14.10
CA VAL A 93 12.57 -21.02 -15.41
C VAL A 93 14.03 -21.44 -15.32
N ARG A 94 14.33 -22.24 -14.30
CA ARG A 94 15.47 -23.16 -14.33
C ARG A 94 14.95 -24.52 -13.92
N SER A 95 14.11 -25.03 -14.82
CA SER A 95 14.21 -26.36 -15.41
C SER A 95 15.16 -27.28 -14.65
N GLY A 96 14.57 -28.33 -14.08
CA GLY A 96 15.31 -29.52 -13.74
C GLY A 96 16.04 -30.03 -14.98
N ALA A 97 17.35 -29.76 -15.04
CA ALA A 97 18.26 -30.62 -15.76
C ALA A 97 18.47 -31.87 -14.90
N ARG A 98 17.49 -32.80 -15.01
CA ARG A 98 17.77 -34.23 -14.83
C ARG A 98 18.40 -34.72 -16.14
N ALA A 99 19.68 -35.04 -16.09
CA ALA A 99 20.29 -36.23 -16.71
C ALA A 99 21.73 -36.33 -16.19
#